data_AF-A0A6L7Y6V6-F1
#
_entry.id   AF-A0A6L7Y6V6-F1
#
_cell.length_a   1.000
_cell.length_b   1.000
_cell.length_c   1.000
_cell.angle_alpha   90.00
_cell.angle_beta   90.00
_cell.angle_gamma   90.00
#
_symmetry.space_group_name_H-M   'P 1'
#
loop_
_entity.id
_entity.type
_entity.pdbx_description
1 polymer ?
#
loop_
_entity_poly.entity_id
_entity_poly.type
_entity_poly.pdbx_seq_one_letter_code
_entity_poly.pdbx_strand_id
1 'polypeptide(L)'
;MVAANSAATAERWPDLQMKRIGRSVARSPARTSVAMCGMLSEPGTWPSACSCISRESTTWTSPLSIISFASCTSIRVKGSISFLTAIGLSSRRRAPGECSGSPGGRMLRGRRVSVSKPDVASPPEPLALGIDLRSGPRYPTGVAVLGPDRRLRLLDTVRTDEEIEDVVQRFEPTIVAIDAPLALPEGRCCTDPTCECARHGIMREVDRQCAAMGYRPYPTLIPSMVGLTLRGIALGERLRARDFEVVEVYPGMAQDILCIPRKRDRDGLRRGLRRVGVRGIPRKRRPTHDELDAATAALVGVLHLEGRTEAINTGAVSPLVAPLL
;
A
#
# COMPACT_ATOMS: atom_id res chain seq x y z
N MET A 1 53.62 24.86 6.86
CA MET A 1 53.61 25.34 5.48
C MET A 1 53.02 24.24 4.60
N VAL A 2 51.88 24.54 3.98
CA VAL A 2 51.21 23.91 2.82
C VAL A 2 50.77 22.44 2.89
N ALA A 3 49.44 22.29 2.93
CA ALA A 3 48.67 21.08 2.65
C ALA A 3 48.61 20.77 1.14
N ALA A 4 48.51 19.49 0.79
CA ALA A 4 48.16 19.03 -0.54
C ALA A 4 46.72 18.48 -0.54
N ASN A 5 45.80 19.29 -1.08
CA ASN A 5 44.47 18.89 -1.51
C ASN A 5 44.54 18.39 -2.96
N SER A 6 43.80 17.34 -3.31
CA SER A 6 43.27 17.06 -4.66
C SER A 6 42.14 16.03 -4.50
N ALA A 7 40.92 16.47 -4.21
CA ALA A 7 39.86 16.80 -5.18
C ALA A 7 39.26 15.54 -5.86
N ALA A 8 38.24 14.97 -5.20
CA ALA A 8 37.32 14.02 -5.82
C ALA A 8 36.35 14.79 -6.73
N THR A 9 36.35 14.46 -8.02
CA THR A 9 35.40 14.94 -9.01
C THR A 9 34.00 14.42 -8.70
N ALA A 10 33.11 15.31 -8.28
CA ALA A 10 31.69 15.03 -8.16
C ALA A 10 31.06 14.95 -9.56
N GLU A 11 30.54 13.78 -9.93
CA GLU A 11 29.70 13.62 -11.12
C GLU A 11 28.40 14.41 -10.94
N ARG A 12 28.26 15.44 -11.78
CA ARG A 12 27.16 16.38 -11.79
C ARG A 12 26.01 15.79 -12.61
N TRP A 13 24.91 15.42 -11.96
CA TRP A 13 23.68 15.02 -12.66
C TRP A 13 22.97 16.26 -13.24
N PRO A 14 22.31 16.17 -14.41
CA PRO A 14 21.74 17.33 -15.08
C PRO A 14 20.47 17.88 -14.39
N ASP A 15 20.41 19.21 -14.28
CA ASP A 15 19.29 19.96 -13.73
C ASP A 15 17.99 19.77 -14.54
N LEU A 16 16.88 19.49 -13.83
CA LEU A 16 15.53 19.44 -14.38
C LEU A 16 15.00 20.86 -14.65
N GLN A 17 15.06 21.29 -15.91
CA GLN A 17 14.40 22.52 -16.38
C GLN A 17 12.87 22.34 -16.44
N MET A 18 12.13 22.91 -15.49
CA MET A 18 10.66 23.03 -15.59
C MET A 18 10.28 24.23 -16.50
N LYS A 19 9.79 23.96 -17.71
CA LYS A 19 9.06 24.96 -18.51
C LYS A 19 7.57 24.93 -18.18
N ARG A 20 7.03 26.06 -17.72
CA ARG A 20 5.59 26.37 -17.76
C ARG A 20 5.15 26.53 -19.21
N ILE A 21 4.14 25.79 -19.65
CA ILE A 21 3.40 26.06 -20.89
C ILE A 21 1.91 26.13 -20.56
N GLY A 22 1.29 27.22 -21.00
CA GLY A 22 -0.10 27.57 -20.76
C GLY A 22 -1.11 26.68 -21.48
N ARG A 23 -2.37 26.82 -21.07
CA ARG A 23 -3.54 26.10 -21.57
C ARG A 23 -3.80 26.37 -23.06
N SER A 24 -4.07 25.31 -23.83
CA SER A 24 -4.91 25.37 -25.02
C SER A 24 -5.78 24.11 -25.14
N VAL A 25 -6.97 24.30 -25.72
CA VAL A 25 -8.14 23.43 -25.74
C VAL A 25 -7.90 22.14 -26.57
N ALA A 26 -8.37 21.00 -26.05
CA ALA A 26 -8.18 19.68 -26.66
C ALA A 26 -9.29 19.29 -27.66
N ARG A 27 -8.90 18.68 -28.79
CA ARG A 27 -9.67 17.69 -29.56
C ARG A 27 -8.81 16.42 -29.68
N SER A 28 -9.37 15.26 -29.36
CA SER A 28 -8.68 13.96 -29.28
C SER A 28 -8.42 13.31 -30.66
N PRO A 29 -7.31 12.56 -30.85
CA PRO A 29 -7.19 11.62 -31.96
C PRO A 29 -7.36 10.14 -31.54
N ALA A 30 -7.86 9.33 -32.49
CA ALA A 30 -8.12 7.89 -32.37
C ALA A 30 -6.84 7.03 -32.54
N ARG A 31 -6.86 5.80 -32.00
CA ARG A 31 -5.76 4.83 -31.96
C ARG A 31 -6.01 3.70 -32.96
N THR A 32 -5.01 3.32 -33.77
CA THR A 32 -5.03 2.12 -34.64
C THR A 32 -3.72 1.34 -34.43
N SER A 33 -3.78 0.02 -34.28
CA SER A 33 -2.62 -0.86 -34.06
C SER A 33 -2.36 -1.79 -35.25
N VAL A 34 -1.10 -1.90 -35.70
CA VAL A 34 -0.63 -2.89 -36.67
C VAL A 34 0.56 -3.65 -36.05
N ALA A 35 0.61 -4.97 -36.21
CA ALA A 35 1.68 -5.84 -35.73
C ALA A 35 2.54 -6.32 -36.92
N MET A 36 3.87 -6.27 -36.79
CA MET A 36 4.81 -7.02 -37.65
C MET A 36 5.67 -7.95 -36.80
N CYS A 37 5.92 -9.15 -37.32
CA CYS A 37 6.74 -10.18 -36.71
C CYS A 37 8.03 -10.34 -37.52
N GLY A 38 9.18 -10.36 -36.86
CA GLY A 38 10.48 -10.65 -37.47
C GLY A 38 11.55 -10.93 -36.41
N MET A 39 12.16 -12.12 -36.48
CA MET A 39 13.22 -12.62 -35.59
C MET A 39 14.59 -12.11 -36.01
N LEU A 40 15.49 -11.82 -35.06
CA LEU A 40 16.96 -11.90 -35.20
C LEU A 40 17.60 -12.15 -33.83
N SER A 41 18.68 -12.93 -33.83
CA SER A 41 19.22 -13.74 -32.72
C SER A 41 20.33 -13.05 -31.87
N GLU A 42 20.32 -13.34 -30.55
CA GLU A 42 21.36 -13.45 -29.46
C GLU A 42 22.85 -13.10 -29.72
N PRO A 43 23.69 -12.71 -28.70
CA PRO A 43 23.71 -13.34 -27.35
C PRO A 43 23.89 -12.45 -26.10
N GLY A 44 23.29 -12.91 -25.00
CA GLY A 44 23.58 -12.49 -23.63
C GLY A 44 22.51 -12.99 -22.65
N THR A 45 22.78 -14.09 -21.96
CA THR A 45 21.88 -14.84 -21.06
C THR A 45 21.16 -13.97 -20.02
N TRP A 46 19.82 -13.98 -20.06
CA TRP A 46 18.92 -13.54 -18.99
C TRP A 46 18.25 -14.75 -18.33
N PRO A 47 18.00 -14.76 -17.01
CA PRO A 47 17.13 -15.77 -16.42
C PRO A 47 15.68 -15.54 -16.88
N SER A 48 15.00 -16.65 -17.16
CA SER A 48 13.66 -16.74 -17.72
C SER A 48 12.59 -16.14 -16.81
N ALA A 49 12.25 -14.87 -17.02
CA ALA A 49 11.03 -14.25 -16.52
C ALA A 49 10.06 -14.02 -17.68
N CYS A 50 8.86 -14.58 -17.57
CA CYS A 50 7.76 -14.49 -18.54
C CYS A 50 7.58 -13.07 -19.10
N SER A 51 7.91 -12.88 -20.38
CA SER A 51 7.72 -11.64 -21.10
C SER A 51 6.37 -11.64 -21.84
N CYS A 52 5.48 -10.73 -21.47
CA CYS A 52 4.46 -10.19 -22.37
C CYS A 52 4.48 -8.65 -22.22
N ILE A 53 5.41 -7.98 -22.89
CA ILE A 53 5.41 -6.51 -23.02
C ILE A 53 5.30 -6.18 -24.51
N SER A 54 4.16 -5.62 -24.91
CA SER A 54 4.02 -4.93 -26.19
C SER A 54 4.70 -3.56 -26.10
N ARG A 55 5.74 -3.32 -26.90
CA ARG A 55 6.31 -1.98 -27.15
C ARG A 55 5.42 -1.26 -28.17
N GLU A 56 4.90 -0.07 -27.83
CA GLU A 56 4.34 0.87 -28.79
C GLU A 56 5.40 1.94 -29.11
N SER A 57 5.65 2.19 -30.39
CA SER A 57 6.44 3.32 -30.88
C SER A 57 5.59 4.19 -31.82
N THR A 58 5.53 5.49 -31.55
CA THR A 58 4.79 6.47 -32.36
C THR A 58 5.70 7.07 -33.42
N THR A 59 5.34 6.93 -34.70
CA THR A 59 5.97 7.67 -35.81
C THR A 59 4.97 8.63 -36.45
N TRP A 60 5.41 9.82 -36.81
CA TRP A 60 4.59 10.88 -37.41
C TRP A 60 4.64 10.78 -38.93
N THR A 61 3.48 10.67 -39.59
CA THR A 61 3.32 10.87 -41.04
C THR A 61 2.11 11.75 -41.33
N SER A 62 2.22 12.60 -42.35
CA SER A 62 1.22 13.61 -42.73
C SER A 62 -0.06 13.03 -43.36
N PRO A 63 -1.22 13.71 -43.24
CA PRO A 63 -2.52 13.11 -43.54
C PRO A 63 -2.97 13.37 -44.98
N LEU A 64 -2.72 12.44 -45.90
CA LEU A 64 -3.55 12.30 -47.11
C LEU A 64 -3.71 10.81 -47.43
N SER A 65 -4.96 10.42 -47.68
CA SER A 65 -5.46 9.09 -48.07
C SER A 65 -5.87 8.19 -46.89
N ILE A 66 -7.18 8.08 -46.63
CA ILE A 66 -7.92 6.81 -46.58
C ILE A 66 -9.42 7.11 -46.73
N ILE A 67 -10.01 6.35 -47.64
CA ILE A 67 -11.38 6.39 -48.14
C ILE A 67 -12.32 5.58 -47.22
N SER A 68 -13.57 6.04 -47.19
CA SER A 68 -14.83 5.45 -46.68
C SER A 68 -14.93 3.92 -46.55
N PHE A 69 -15.59 3.43 -45.49
CA PHE A 69 -16.75 2.51 -45.57
C PHE A 69 -17.56 2.49 -44.25
N ALA A 70 -18.89 2.40 -44.40
CA ALA A 70 -19.95 2.43 -43.38
C ALA A 70 -19.98 1.14 -42.49
N SER A 71 -20.69 0.99 -41.36
CA SER A 71 -22.10 1.26 -41.04
C SER A 71 -22.44 0.95 -39.56
N CYS A 72 -23.65 1.37 -39.17
CA CYS A 72 -24.52 0.91 -38.08
C CYS A 72 -24.32 1.46 -36.66
N THR A 73 -25.03 2.56 -36.41
CA THR A 73 -25.39 3.08 -35.09
C THR A 73 -26.80 2.59 -34.72
N SER A 74 -27.00 2.05 -33.52
CA SER A 74 -28.34 1.92 -32.92
C SER A 74 -28.42 2.81 -31.68
N ILE A 75 -29.32 3.80 -31.73
CA ILE A 75 -29.66 4.70 -30.63
C ILE A 75 -30.84 4.09 -29.88
N ARG A 76 -30.75 3.99 -28.54
CA ARG A 76 -31.88 3.63 -27.67
C ARG A 76 -32.29 4.86 -26.85
N VAL A 77 -33.51 5.33 -27.09
CA VAL A 77 -34.15 6.48 -26.43
C VAL A 77 -34.80 6.04 -25.11
N LYS A 78 -34.64 6.83 -24.04
CA LYS A 78 -35.37 6.70 -22.77
C LYS A 78 -36.49 7.75 -22.72
N GLY A 79 -37.72 7.29 -22.52
CA GLY A 79 -38.87 8.14 -22.22
C GLY A 79 -39.18 8.16 -20.72
N SER A 80 -39.51 9.35 -20.23
CA SER A 80 -40.10 9.69 -18.91
C SER A 80 -41.61 9.33 -18.89
N ILE A 81 -42.35 9.19 -17.79
CA ILE A 81 -42.95 10.19 -16.86
C ILE A 81 -43.81 9.32 -15.88
N SER A 82 -43.58 9.26 -14.56
CA SER A 82 -44.13 10.06 -13.42
C SER A 82 -45.46 9.59 -12.78
N PHE A 83 -45.51 9.78 -11.45
CA PHE A 83 -46.67 10.06 -10.56
C PHE A 83 -47.58 8.92 -9.99
N LEU A 84 -47.51 8.67 -8.67
CA LEU A 84 -48.52 9.03 -7.63
C LEU A 84 -48.34 8.22 -6.32
N THR A 85 -48.14 8.99 -5.24
CA THR A 85 -48.77 9.01 -3.90
C THR A 85 -49.25 7.74 -3.15
N ALA A 86 -48.88 7.74 -1.85
CA ALA A 86 -49.74 7.60 -0.66
C ALA A 86 -50.08 6.24 0.00
N ILE A 87 -49.64 6.17 1.28
CA ILE A 87 -50.35 5.75 2.51
C ILE A 87 -50.55 4.25 2.78
N GLY A 88 -50.16 3.84 3.99
CA GLY A 88 -50.66 2.62 4.63
C GLY A 88 -49.95 2.26 5.94
N LEU A 89 -50.23 2.98 7.04
CA LEU A 89 -50.07 2.43 8.39
C LEU A 89 -51.07 1.27 8.57
N SER A 90 -50.61 0.16 9.17
CA SER A 90 -51.51 -0.72 9.94
C SER A 90 -50.69 -1.60 10.88
N SER A 91 -50.75 -1.21 12.14
CA SER A 91 -50.46 -2.04 13.31
C SER A 91 -51.52 -3.14 13.44
N ARG A 92 -51.11 -4.36 13.82
CA ARG A 92 -52.00 -5.28 14.54
C ARG A 92 -51.21 -6.21 15.45
N ARG A 93 -51.32 -5.90 16.75
CA ARG A 93 -51.10 -6.79 17.88
C ARG A 93 -52.15 -7.92 17.86
N ARG A 94 -51.76 -9.12 18.30
CA ARG A 94 -52.65 -10.07 19.00
C ARG A 94 -51.82 -11.16 19.71
N ALA A 95 -51.72 -11.00 21.03
CA ALA A 95 -51.87 -12.05 22.05
C ALA A 95 -53.12 -11.63 22.88
N PRO A 96 -53.71 -12.41 23.81
CA PRO A 96 -53.26 -13.67 24.42
C PRO A 96 -54.33 -14.79 24.45
N GLY A 97 -53.97 -15.95 24.97
CA GLY A 97 -54.89 -17.04 25.28
C GLY A 97 -54.23 -18.05 26.23
N GLU A 98 -54.40 -17.81 27.53
CA GLU A 98 -54.19 -18.79 28.60
C GLU A 98 -55.37 -19.77 28.66
N CYS A 99 -55.12 -21.04 29.01
CA CYS A 99 -55.85 -21.78 30.06
C CYS A 99 -55.37 -23.25 30.17
N SER A 100 -54.70 -23.52 31.30
CA SER A 100 -54.87 -24.64 32.23
C SER A 100 -55.04 -26.10 31.75
N GLY A 101 -54.18 -27.00 32.28
CA GLY A 101 -54.43 -28.44 32.38
C GLY A 101 -53.21 -29.26 32.84
N SER A 102 -53.28 -29.83 34.05
CA SER A 102 -52.21 -30.40 34.89
C SER A 102 -51.66 -31.81 34.48
N PRO A 103 -50.91 -32.56 35.33
CA PRO A 103 -49.47 -32.79 35.15
C PRO A 103 -49.13 -34.26 34.82
N GLY A 104 -48.34 -34.49 33.77
CA GLY A 104 -47.72 -35.77 33.46
C GLY A 104 -46.25 -35.78 33.84
N GLY A 105 -45.92 -36.29 35.03
CA GLY A 105 -44.54 -36.45 35.49
C GLY A 105 -43.74 -37.38 34.57
N ARG A 106 -42.84 -36.80 33.78
CA ARG A 106 -41.74 -37.51 33.13
C ARG A 106 -40.43 -36.96 33.67
N MET A 107 -39.78 -37.78 34.49
CA MET A 107 -38.49 -37.51 35.09
C MET A 107 -37.42 -37.43 33.98
N LEU A 108 -37.19 -36.22 33.45
CA LEU A 108 -36.10 -35.96 32.52
C LEU A 108 -34.80 -36.08 33.31
N ARG A 109 -34.03 -37.14 33.03
CA ARG A 109 -32.66 -37.28 33.51
C ARG A 109 -31.89 -36.03 33.13
N GLY A 110 -31.48 -35.26 34.13
CA GLY A 110 -30.68 -34.06 33.96
C GLY A 110 -29.44 -34.38 33.14
N ARG A 111 -29.39 -33.83 31.92
CA ARG A 111 -28.18 -33.80 31.11
C ARG A 111 -27.23 -32.90 31.88
N ARG A 112 -26.18 -33.49 32.50
CA ARG A 112 -25.07 -32.70 33.06
C ARG A 112 -24.54 -31.83 31.92
N VAL A 113 -24.86 -30.54 31.96
CA VAL A 113 -24.09 -29.54 31.24
C VAL A 113 -22.75 -29.53 31.94
N SER A 114 -21.77 -30.20 31.34
CA SER A 114 -20.38 -29.99 31.69
C SER A 114 -20.10 -28.52 31.39
N VAL A 115 -20.07 -27.69 32.42
CA VAL A 115 -19.49 -26.35 32.34
C VAL A 115 -18.01 -26.59 32.09
N SER A 116 -17.60 -26.43 30.83
CA SER A 116 -16.19 -26.38 30.49
C SER A 116 -15.56 -25.26 31.30
N LYS A 117 -14.42 -25.58 31.93
CA LYS A 117 -13.54 -24.64 32.63
C LYS A 117 -13.40 -23.36 31.79
N PRO A 118 -13.42 -22.15 32.38
CA PRO A 118 -13.20 -20.94 31.61
C PRO A 118 -11.87 -21.11 30.85
N ASP A 119 -11.94 -20.97 29.53
CA ASP A 119 -10.76 -21.00 28.67
C ASP A 119 -9.75 -20.02 29.26
N VAL A 120 -8.56 -20.53 29.61
CA VAL A 120 -7.40 -19.67 29.80
C VAL A 120 -7.28 -18.94 28.48
N ALA A 121 -7.61 -17.65 28.47
CA ALA A 121 -7.68 -16.85 27.25
C ALA A 121 -6.39 -17.08 26.48
N SER A 122 -6.52 -17.65 25.27
CA SER A 122 -5.39 -17.80 24.36
C SER A 122 -4.67 -16.45 24.28
N PRO A 123 -3.32 -16.43 24.27
CA PRO A 123 -2.60 -15.17 24.12
C PRO A 123 -3.16 -14.42 22.90
N PRO A 124 -3.25 -13.08 22.97
CA PRO A 124 -3.80 -12.30 21.89
C PRO A 124 -3.08 -12.64 20.58
N GLU A 125 -3.86 -12.87 19.53
CA GLU A 125 -3.34 -13.24 18.21
C GLU A 125 -2.39 -12.13 17.72
N PRO A 126 -1.15 -12.44 17.27
CA PRO A 126 -0.18 -11.40 16.94
C PRO A 126 -0.62 -10.61 15.70
N LEU A 127 -0.81 -9.31 15.85
CA LEU A 127 -1.27 -8.44 14.76
C LEU A 127 -0.13 -7.59 14.20
N ALA A 128 -0.15 -7.38 12.89
CA ALA A 128 0.71 -6.41 12.22
C ALA A 128 -0.13 -5.22 11.73
N LEU A 129 0.30 -4.01 12.07
CA LEU A 129 -0.23 -2.77 11.51
C LEU A 129 0.71 -2.29 10.39
N GLY A 130 0.20 -2.17 9.17
CA GLY A 130 0.87 -1.51 8.06
C GLY A 130 0.39 -0.08 7.86
N ILE A 131 1.31 0.85 7.62
CA ILE A 131 1.04 2.28 7.44
C ILE A 131 1.70 2.76 6.13
N ASP A 132 0.91 3.22 5.16
CA ASP A 132 1.41 4.01 4.02
C ASP A 132 1.37 5.50 4.37
N LEU A 133 2.45 5.97 5.01
CA LEU A 133 2.51 7.28 5.63
C LEU A 133 2.64 8.38 4.58
N ARG A 134 1.87 9.46 4.75
CA ARG A 134 1.99 10.67 3.92
C ARG A 134 2.64 11.81 4.69
N SER A 135 3.07 12.85 3.99
CA SER A 135 3.82 13.97 4.61
C SER A 135 3.00 14.85 5.57
N GLY A 136 1.68 14.69 5.63
CA GLY A 136 0.83 15.42 6.58
C GLY A 136 -0.67 15.25 6.32
N PRO A 137 -1.53 15.87 7.15
CA PRO A 137 -2.98 15.60 7.22
C PRO A 137 -3.77 16.04 5.99
N ARG A 138 -3.16 16.85 5.13
CA ARG A 138 -3.73 17.18 3.82
C ARG A 138 -3.97 15.92 2.97
N TYR A 139 -3.13 14.90 3.11
CA TYR A 139 -3.18 13.68 2.32
C TYR A 139 -3.60 12.49 3.19
N PRO A 140 -4.52 11.64 2.72
CA PRO A 140 -4.89 10.43 3.46
C PRO A 140 -3.69 9.47 3.55
N THR A 141 -3.44 8.96 4.75
CA THR A 141 -2.48 7.90 5.08
C THR A 141 -3.23 6.58 5.08
N GLY A 142 -2.71 5.57 4.37
CA GLY A 142 -3.30 4.23 4.38
C GLY A 142 -2.96 3.49 5.66
N VAL A 143 -3.93 2.77 6.22
CA VAL A 143 -3.71 1.88 7.37
C VAL A 143 -4.36 0.52 7.13
N ALA A 144 -3.66 -0.55 7.51
CA ALA A 144 -4.16 -1.91 7.40
C ALA A 144 -3.72 -2.74 8.61
N VAL A 145 -4.65 -3.47 9.22
CA VAL A 145 -4.33 -4.41 10.32
C VAL A 145 -4.53 -5.83 9.81
N LEU A 146 -3.49 -6.66 9.93
CA LEU A 146 -3.45 -8.02 9.41
C LEU A 146 -3.08 -9.01 10.52
N GLY A 147 -3.82 -10.11 10.62
CA GLY A 147 -3.46 -11.21 11.52
C GLY A 147 -2.57 -12.26 10.83
N PRO A 148 -2.07 -13.26 11.59
CA PRO A 148 -1.22 -14.35 11.08
C PRO A 148 -1.98 -15.23 10.07
N ASP A 149 -3.31 -15.25 10.17
CA ASP A 149 -4.18 -15.88 9.18
C ASP A 149 -4.27 -15.09 7.85
N ARG A 150 -3.47 -14.02 7.69
CA ARG A 150 -3.43 -13.12 6.53
C ARG A 150 -4.79 -12.50 6.21
N ARG A 151 -5.71 -12.39 7.17
CA ARG A 151 -7.01 -11.75 6.96
C ARG A 151 -7.04 -10.37 7.59
N LEU A 152 -7.40 -9.38 6.77
CA LEU A 152 -7.51 -8.00 7.21
C LEU A 152 -8.58 -7.85 8.30
N ARG A 153 -8.18 -7.23 9.41
CA ARG A 153 -9.03 -6.75 10.50
C ARG A 153 -9.46 -5.31 10.27
N LEU A 154 -8.60 -4.52 9.62
CA LEU A 154 -8.85 -3.14 9.20
C LEU A 154 -8.22 -2.90 7.82
N LEU A 155 -8.89 -2.09 6.99
CA LEU A 155 -8.32 -1.49 5.79
C LEU A 155 -9.03 -0.15 5.55
N ASP A 156 -8.33 0.94 5.83
CA ASP A 156 -8.91 2.29 5.79
C ASP A 156 -7.85 3.36 5.54
N THR A 157 -8.27 4.61 5.56
CA THR A 157 -7.39 5.77 5.57
C THR A 157 -7.64 6.68 6.75
N VAL A 158 -6.57 7.23 7.30
CA VAL A 158 -6.56 8.27 8.35
C VAL A 158 -5.82 9.50 7.84
N ARG A 159 -5.81 10.60 8.58
CA ARG A 159 -5.16 11.86 8.19
C ARG A 159 -4.13 12.30 9.21
N THR A 160 -4.45 12.25 10.50
CA THR A 160 -3.58 12.77 11.55
C THR A 160 -2.77 11.68 12.24
N ASP A 161 -1.76 12.08 13.01
CA ASP A 161 -0.96 11.15 13.81
C ASP A 161 -1.78 10.57 14.97
N GLU A 162 -2.68 11.37 15.55
CA GLU A 162 -3.59 10.93 16.61
C GLU A 162 -4.53 9.82 16.12
N GLU A 163 -5.07 9.93 14.89
CA GLU A 163 -5.89 8.87 14.31
C GLU A 163 -5.08 7.59 14.03
N ILE A 164 -3.79 7.70 13.72
CA ILE A 164 -2.89 6.53 13.62
C ILE A 164 -2.71 5.90 15.01
N GLU A 165 -2.48 6.72 16.03
CA GLU A 165 -2.30 6.26 17.41
C GLU A 165 -3.58 5.65 17.99
N ASP A 166 -4.77 6.10 17.57
CA ASP A 166 -6.06 5.48 17.91
C ASP A 166 -6.18 4.07 17.31
N VAL A 167 -5.69 3.86 16.08
CA VAL A 167 -5.63 2.51 15.48
C VAL A 167 -4.66 1.62 16.27
N VAL A 168 -3.51 2.14 16.66
CA VAL A 168 -2.54 1.41 17.49
C VAL A 168 -3.14 1.03 18.85
N GLN A 169 -3.81 1.97 19.53
CA GLN A 169 -4.47 1.70 20.82
C GLN A 169 -5.62 0.70 20.70
N ARG A 170 -6.39 0.77 19.61
CA ARG A 170 -7.54 -0.11 19.40
C ARG A 170 -7.14 -1.56 19.13
N PHE A 171 -6.05 -1.76 18.37
CA PHE A 171 -5.67 -3.09 17.90
C PHE A 171 -4.46 -3.68 18.63
N GLU A 172 -3.72 -2.88 19.39
CA GLU A 172 -2.51 -3.29 20.12
C GLU A 172 -1.61 -4.21 19.28
N PRO A 173 -1.17 -3.77 18.09
CA PRO A 173 -0.41 -4.61 17.19
C PRO A 173 0.92 -5.03 17.81
N THR A 174 1.33 -6.27 17.57
CA THR A 174 2.65 -6.77 17.96
C THR A 174 3.76 -6.04 17.20
N ILE A 175 3.50 -5.65 15.95
CA ILE A 175 4.46 -4.90 15.12
C ILE A 175 3.77 -3.81 14.30
N VAL A 176 4.45 -2.68 14.14
CA VAL A 176 4.05 -1.57 13.27
C VAL A 176 5.06 -1.43 12.11
N ALA A 177 4.61 -1.71 10.90
CA ALA A 177 5.36 -1.61 9.65
C ALA A 177 5.02 -0.30 8.94
N ILE A 178 6.00 0.61 8.81
CA ILE A 178 5.78 1.97 8.30
C ILE A 178 6.49 2.16 6.94
N ASP A 179 5.73 2.57 5.92
CA ASP A 179 6.26 3.06 4.65
C ASP A 179 6.66 4.54 4.77
N ALA A 180 7.81 4.76 5.41
CA ALA A 180 8.51 6.03 5.46
C ALA A 180 9.94 5.82 5.95
N PRO A 181 10.88 6.70 5.57
CA PRO A 181 12.18 6.75 6.23
C PRO A 181 12.03 6.96 7.74
N LEU A 182 12.66 6.10 8.54
CA LEU A 182 12.64 6.18 10.01
C LEU A 182 13.94 6.74 10.62
N ALA A 183 14.84 7.26 9.79
CA ALA A 183 16.09 7.91 10.22
C ALA A 183 16.53 8.96 9.19
N LEU A 184 17.42 9.86 9.61
CA LEU A 184 18.18 10.71 8.70
C LEU A 184 19.35 9.92 8.08
N PRO A 185 19.94 10.37 6.95
CA PRO A 185 21.21 9.86 6.46
C PRO A 185 22.30 9.88 7.51
N GLU A 186 23.20 8.90 7.48
CA GLU A 186 24.25 8.73 8.47
C GLU A 186 25.14 9.99 8.52
N GLY A 187 25.29 10.56 9.72
CA GLY A 187 26.05 11.81 9.92
C GLY A 187 25.25 13.11 9.72
N ARG A 188 23.99 13.05 9.28
CA ARG A 188 23.08 14.22 9.28
C ARG A 188 22.49 14.42 10.67
N CYS A 189 22.54 15.65 11.18
CA CYS A 189 21.83 16.04 12.41
C CYS A 189 20.50 16.75 12.14
N CYS A 190 20.31 17.26 10.91
CA CYS A 190 19.11 17.98 10.51
C CYS A 190 18.88 17.86 9.00
N THR A 191 17.77 18.45 8.52
CA THR A 191 17.42 18.48 7.10
C THR A 191 17.87 19.75 6.39
N ASP A 192 18.47 20.70 7.09
CA ASP A 192 18.95 21.96 6.53
C ASP A 192 20.07 21.70 5.52
N PRO A 193 19.96 22.16 4.26
CA PRO A 193 21.01 22.01 3.27
C PRO A 193 22.23 22.93 3.50
N THR A 194 22.13 23.92 4.39
CA THR A 194 23.21 24.87 4.71
C THR A 194 24.03 24.47 5.92
N CYS A 195 23.56 23.51 6.72
CA CYS A 195 24.30 22.97 7.86
C CYS A 195 25.55 22.21 7.39
N GLU A 196 26.64 22.24 8.17
CA GLU A 196 27.87 21.49 7.88
C GLU A 196 27.61 19.99 7.62
N CYS A 197 26.62 19.41 8.31
CA CYS A 197 26.27 18.00 8.14
C CYS A 197 25.75 17.66 6.72
N ALA A 198 25.38 18.65 5.89
CA ALA A 198 24.96 18.44 4.50
C ALA A 198 26.01 17.72 3.64
N ARG A 199 27.29 17.75 4.04
CA ARG A 199 28.37 16.98 3.43
C ARG A 199 28.11 15.46 3.37
N HIS A 200 27.26 14.94 4.25
CA HIS A 200 26.91 13.52 4.31
C HIS A 200 25.84 13.10 3.28
N GLY A 201 25.31 14.08 2.51
CA GLY A 201 24.36 13.82 1.42
C GLY A 201 22.93 13.61 1.88
N ILE A 202 22.10 13.14 0.95
CA ILE A 202 20.63 13.08 1.09
C ILE A 202 20.05 11.66 1.13
N MET A 203 20.89 10.63 0.94
CA MET A 203 20.50 9.22 0.97
C MET A 203 21.13 8.54 2.18
N ARG A 204 20.37 7.67 2.85
CA ARG A 204 20.87 6.77 3.88
C ARG A 204 21.60 5.59 3.23
N GLU A 205 22.36 4.86 4.02
CA GLU A 205 23.03 3.66 3.58
C GLU A 205 22.05 2.59 3.10
N VAL A 206 20.92 2.43 3.80
CA VAL A 206 19.85 1.51 3.40
C VAL A 206 19.26 1.86 2.01
N ASP A 207 19.19 3.14 1.65
CA ASP A 207 18.72 3.57 0.34
C ASP A 207 19.74 3.25 -0.75
N ARG A 208 21.04 3.40 -0.45
CA ARG A 208 22.12 3.03 -1.38
C ARG A 208 22.15 1.53 -1.62
N GLN A 209 21.98 0.72 -0.58
CA GLN A 209 21.88 -0.74 -0.70
C GLN A 209 20.68 -1.16 -1.53
N CYS A 210 19.49 -0.59 -1.26
CA CYS A 210 18.31 -0.80 -2.08
C CYS A 210 18.57 -0.46 -3.56
N ALA A 211 19.24 0.67 -3.83
CA ALA A 211 19.59 1.07 -5.20
C ALA A 211 20.59 0.10 -5.86
N ALA A 212 21.59 -0.38 -5.13
CA ALA A 212 22.55 -1.37 -5.60
C ALA A 212 21.90 -2.72 -5.95
N MET A 213 20.81 -3.08 -5.25
CA MET A 213 19.97 -4.25 -5.57
C MET A 213 19.02 -4.02 -6.75
N GLY A 214 19.07 -2.86 -7.40
CA GLY A 214 18.25 -2.53 -8.58
C GLY A 214 16.90 -1.90 -8.26
N TYR A 215 16.59 -1.63 -6.98
CA TYR A 215 15.41 -0.87 -6.60
C TYR A 215 15.62 0.64 -6.77
N ARG A 216 14.52 1.41 -6.66
CA ARG A 216 14.56 2.87 -6.89
C ARG A 216 13.95 3.62 -5.70
N PRO A 217 14.61 3.59 -4.52
CA PRO A 217 14.17 4.38 -3.38
C PRO A 217 14.29 5.87 -3.71
N TYR A 218 13.40 6.69 -3.16
CA TYR A 218 13.56 8.14 -3.20
C TYR A 218 14.60 8.55 -2.15
N PRO A 219 15.55 9.43 -2.46
CA PRO A 219 16.48 9.92 -1.45
C PRO A 219 15.73 10.58 -0.29
N THR A 220 16.07 10.20 0.93
CA THR A 220 15.41 10.61 2.18
C THR A 220 15.22 12.12 2.30
N LEU A 221 16.18 12.91 1.82
CA LEU A 221 16.20 14.37 1.97
C LEU A 221 16.05 15.16 0.66
N ILE A 222 15.46 14.58 -0.40
CA ILE A 222 14.94 15.46 -1.47
C ILE A 222 13.83 16.37 -0.91
N PRO A 223 13.64 17.59 -1.46
CA PRO A 223 12.70 18.57 -0.89
C PRO A 223 11.27 18.03 -0.66
N SER A 224 10.77 17.17 -1.55
CA SER A 224 9.44 16.56 -1.41
C SER A 224 9.34 15.49 -0.32
N MET A 225 10.46 14.90 0.08
CA MET A 225 10.53 13.83 1.09
C MET A 225 10.79 14.33 2.49
N VAL A 226 11.42 15.50 2.67
CA VAL A 226 11.80 16.04 3.99
C VAL A 226 10.64 15.98 5.00
N GLY A 227 9.44 16.44 4.62
CA GLY A 227 8.29 16.40 5.52
C GLY A 227 7.83 14.99 5.89
N LEU A 228 7.86 14.05 4.93
CA LEU A 228 7.53 12.64 5.18
C LEU A 228 8.58 11.97 6.08
N THR A 229 9.86 12.19 5.80
CA THR A 229 10.99 11.68 6.58
C THR A 229 10.90 12.12 8.04
N LEU A 230 10.75 13.43 8.28
CA LEU A 230 10.67 13.95 9.64
C LEU A 230 9.44 13.41 10.38
N ARG A 231 8.30 13.29 9.70
CA ARG A 231 7.09 12.69 10.27
C ARG A 231 7.30 11.20 10.59
N GLY A 232 7.93 10.44 9.70
CA GLY A 232 8.24 9.03 9.88
C GLY A 232 9.14 8.78 11.10
N ILE A 233 10.23 9.54 11.22
CA ILE A 233 11.13 9.52 12.39
C ILE A 233 10.33 9.77 13.67
N ALA A 234 9.60 10.89 13.73
CA ALA A 234 8.86 11.28 14.93
C ALA A 234 7.78 10.26 15.32
N LEU A 235 7.02 9.72 14.35
CA LEU A 235 6.02 8.69 14.60
C LEU A 235 6.66 7.41 15.11
N GLY A 236 7.74 6.95 14.47
CA GLY A 236 8.46 5.75 14.88
C GLY A 236 9.04 5.87 16.29
N GLU A 237 9.62 7.01 16.63
CA GLU A 237 10.12 7.29 17.99
C GLU A 237 9.01 7.25 19.04
N ARG A 238 7.86 7.90 18.79
CA ARG A 238 6.73 7.90 19.73
C ARG A 238 6.17 6.49 19.96
N LEU A 239 6.08 5.68 18.91
CA LEU A 239 5.58 4.30 19.01
C LEU A 239 6.57 3.41 19.78
N ARG A 240 7.87 3.51 19.50
CA ARG A 240 8.89 2.76 20.26
C ARG A 240 8.96 3.17 21.72
N ALA A 241 8.78 4.46 22.02
CA ALA A 241 8.69 4.94 23.41
C ALA A 241 7.49 4.38 24.19
N ARG A 242 6.54 3.74 23.49
CA ARG A 242 5.38 3.03 24.05
C ARG A 242 5.54 1.51 23.90
N ASP A 243 6.77 1.02 23.75
CA ASP A 243 7.14 -0.39 23.65
C ASP A 243 6.57 -1.16 22.45
N PHE A 244 6.14 -0.45 21.39
CA PHE A 244 5.79 -1.11 20.14
C PHE A 244 7.04 -1.44 19.32
N GLU A 245 7.07 -2.64 18.75
CA GLU A 245 8.04 -3.00 17.74
C GLU A 245 7.72 -2.24 16.44
N VAL A 246 8.69 -1.50 15.91
CA VAL A 246 8.53 -0.67 14.71
C VAL A 246 9.59 -1.01 13.69
N VAL A 247 9.17 -1.29 12.45
CA VAL A 247 10.05 -1.57 11.30
C VAL A 247 9.75 -0.65 10.13
N GLU A 248 10.78 -0.31 9.36
CA GLU A 248 10.61 0.38 8.09
C GLU A 248 10.28 -0.63 6.99
N VAL A 249 9.34 -0.29 6.10
CA VAL A 249 8.99 -1.12 4.95
C VAL A 249 9.01 -0.28 3.69
N TYR A 250 9.46 -0.87 2.58
CA TYR A 250 9.32 -0.29 1.24
C TYR A 250 8.33 -1.14 0.42
N PRO A 251 7.03 -0.81 0.36
CA PRO A 251 6.00 -1.63 -0.27
C PRO A 251 6.29 -1.94 -1.74
N GLY A 252 6.86 -1.01 -2.49
CA GLY A 252 7.24 -1.25 -3.88
C GLY A 252 8.28 -2.37 -4.02
N MET A 253 9.30 -2.40 -3.16
CA MET A 253 10.30 -3.47 -3.13
C MET A 253 9.67 -4.79 -2.70
N ALA A 254 8.86 -4.78 -1.63
CA ALA A 254 8.16 -5.98 -1.18
C ALA A 254 7.22 -6.55 -2.27
N GLN A 255 6.53 -5.68 -3.02
CA GLN A 255 5.68 -6.07 -4.15
C GLN A 255 6.50 -6.76 -5.24
N ASP A 256 7.69 -6.24 -5.57
CA ASP A 256 8.55 -6.85 -6.58
C ASP A 256 9.04 -8.24 -6.14
N ILE A 257 9.52 -8.35 -4.90
CA ILE A 257 9.98 -9.63 -4.33
C ILE A 257 8.84 -10.65 -4.35
N LEU A 258 7.65 -10.27 -3.87
CA LEU A 258 6.49 -11.16 -3.81
C LEU A 258 5.78 -11.37 -5.16
N CYS A 259 6.34 -10.86 -6.27
CA CYS A 259 5.76 -10.96 -7.61
C CYS A 259 4.32 -10.39 -7.70
N ILE A 260 4.06 -9.31 -6.97
CA ILE A 260 2.79 -8.57 -6.93
C ILE A 260 2.89 -7.39 -7.91
N PRO A 261 1.92 -7.19 -8.81
CA PRO A 261 1.91 -5.99 -9.67
C PRO A 261 1.89 -4.70 -8.84
N ARG A 262 2.76 -3.75 -9.18
CA ARG A 262 2.92 -2.48 -8.45
C ARG A 262 1.74 -1.50 -8.61
N LYS A 263 1.78 -0.42 -7.81
CA LYS A 263 0.86 0.74 -7.76
C LYS A 263 0.36 1.28 -9.12
N ARG A 264 1.07 1.13 -10.25
CA ARG A 264 0.53 1.58 -11.56
C ARG A 264 -0.65 0.75 -12.08
N ASP A 265 -0.79 -0.49 -11.61
CA ASP A 265 -1.97 -1.35 -11.83
C ASP A 265 -2.65 -1.64 -10.49
N ARG A 266 -3.56 -0.76 -10.08
CA ARG A 266 -4.31 -0.91 -8.82
C ARG A 266 -5.05 -2.24 -8.72
N ASP A 267 -5.69 -2.66 -9.81
CA ASP A 267 -6.48 -3.88 -9.83
C ASP A 267 -5.53 -5.10 -9.82
N GLY A 268 -4.36 -4.99 -10.44
CA GLY A 268 -3.25 -5.93 -10.37
C GLY A 268 -2.68 -6.10 -8.97
N LEU A 269 -2.34 -5.00 -8.29
CA LEU A 269 -1.89 -4.99 -6.89
C LEU A 269 -2.91 -5.69 -6.00
N ARG A 270 -4.19 -5.33 -6.14
CA ARG A 270 -5.29 -5.99 -5.41
C ARG A 270 -5.37 -7.49 -5.68
N ARG A 271 -5.23 -7.93 -6.94
CA ARG A 271 -5.23 -9.36 -7.30
C ARG A 271 -3.98 -10.08 -6.78
N GLY A 272 -2.82 -9.44 -6.85
CA GLY A 272 -1.55 -10.00 -6.37
C GLY A 272 -1.58 -10.20 -4.86
N LEU A 273 -2.03 -9.22 -4.09
CA LEU A 273 -2.24 -9.36 -2.64
C LEU A 273 -3.15 -10.56 -2.30
N ARG A 274 -4.26 -10.74 -3.03
CA ARG A 274 -5.11 -11.93 -2.87
C ARG A 274 -4.40 -13.23 -3.23
N ARG A 275 -3.58 -13.22 -4.29
CA ARG A 275 -2.84 -14.39 -4.77
C ARG A 275 -1.82 -14.86 -3.74
N VAL A 276 -1.15 -13.94 -3.04
CA VAL A 276 -0.21 -14.27 -1.95
C VAL A 276 -0.90 -14.54 -0.60
N GLY A 277 -2.24 -14.65 -0.62
CA GLY A 277 -3.03 -15.11 0.53
C GLY A 277 -3.69 -14.02 1.37
N VAL A 278 -3.59 -12.73 1.00
CA VAL A 278 -4.28 -11.67 1.76
C VAL A 278 -5.79 -11.75 1.56
N ARG A 279 -6.50 -11.98 2.67
CA ARG A 279 -7.96 -12.12 2.76
C ARG A 279 -8.59 -10.84 3.33
N GLY A 280 -9.89 -10.68 3.15
CA GLY A 280 -10.63 -9.53 3.71
C GLY A 280 -10.59 -8.25 2.87
N ILE A 281 -9.79 -8.18 1.79
CA ILE A 281 -9.79 -7.03 0.89
C ILE A 281 -11.22 -6.86 0.30
N PRO A 282 -11.85 -5.67 0.35
CA PRO A 282 -13.19 -5.45 -0.16
C PRO A 282 -13.33 -5.81 -1.65
N ARG A 283 -14.42 -6.50 -1.99
CA ARG A 283 -14.78 -6.81 -3.40
C ARG A 283 -15.62 -5.70 -4.04
N LYS A 284 -16.58 -5.16 -3.28
CA LYS A 284 -17.55 -4.17 -3.75
C LYS A 284 -16.97 -2.75 -3.83
N ARG A 285 -16.18 -2.34 -2.83
CA ARG A 285 -15.41 -1.08 -2.86
C ARG A 285 -14.08 -1.30 -3.58
N ARG A 286 -13.59 -0.27 -4.26
CA ARG A 286 -12.23 -0.22 -4.81
C ARG A 286 -11.32 0.50 -3.79
N PRO A 287 -10.42 -0.20 -3.09
CA PRO A 287 -9.43 0.45 -2.23
C PRO A 287 -8.57 1.44 -3.02
N THR A 288 -8.06 2.45 -2.36
CA THR A 288 -7.07 3.39 -2.92
C THR A 288 -5.72 2.70 -3.06
N HIS A 289 -4.77 3.39 -3.70
CA HIS A 289 -3.40 2.90 -3.70
C HIS A 289 -2.81 2.86 -2.30
N ASP A 290 -3.06 3.90 -1.51
CA ASP A 290 -2.44 4.04 -0.20
C ASP A 290 -2.94 2.94 0.77
N GLU A 291 -4.22 2.55 0.65
CA GLU A 291 -4.76 1.38 1.36
C GLU A 291 -4.06 0.07 0.94
N LEU A 292 -3.79 -0.13 -0.35
CA LEU A 292 -3.17 -1.36 -0.82
C LEU A 292 -1.66 -1.42 -0.49
N ASP A 293 -0.98 -0.28 -0.49
CA ASP A 293 0.41 -0.17 -0.05
C ASP A 293 0.49 -0.40 1.49
N ALA A 294 -0.46 0.12 2.27
CA ALA A 294 -0.59 -0.20 3.69
C ALA A 294 -0.87 -1.70 3.94
N ALA A 295 -1.72 -2.33 3.12
CA ALA A 295 -1.95 -3.77 3.19
C ALA A 295 -0.70 -4.59 2.83
N THR A 296 0.14 -4.08 1.93
CA THR A 296 1.45 -4.66 1.62
C THR A 296 2.37 -4.53 2.84
N ALA A 297 2.45 -3.36 3.46
CA ALA A 297 3.25 -3.15 4.67
C ALA A 297 2.82 -4.06 5.82
N ALA A 298 1.51 -4.23 6.03
CA ALA A 298 0.96 -5.15 7.04
C ALA A 298 1.33 -6.61 6.74
N LEU A 299 1.31 -7.01 5.46
CA LEU A 299 1.76 -8.34 5.04
C LEU A 299 3.25 -8.55 5.36
N VAL A 300 4.10 -7.55 5.09
CA VAL A 300 5.53 -7.61 5.46
C VAL A 300 5.69 -7.74 6.97
N GLY A 301 4.93 -7.00 7.76
CA GLY A 301 4.93 -7.14 9.23
C GLY A 301 4.55 -8.54 9.70
N VAL A 302 3.52 -9.17 9.11
CA VAL A 302 3.18 -10.57 9.39
C VAL A 302 4.34 -11.50 9.02
N LEU A 303 4.96 -11.32 7.85
CA LEU A 303 6.10 -12.13 7.43
C LEU A 303 7.31 -11.95 8.37
N HIS A 304 7.50 -10.74 8.92
CA HIS A 304 8.57 -10.47 9.89
C HIS A 304 8.36 -11.28 11.18
N LEU A 305 7.15 -11.26 11.72
CA LEU A 305 6.76 -12.07 12.88
C LEU A 305 6.87 -13.58 12.59
N GLU A 306 6.69 -14.01 11.34
CA GLU A 306 6.93 -15.39 10.88
C GLU A 306 8.43 -15.73 10.70
N GLY A 307 9.35 -14.78 10.87
CA GLY A 307 10.78 -14.96 10.59
C GLY A 307 11.13 -15.10 9.10
N ARG A 308 10.27 -14.57 8.22
CA ARG A 308 10.35 -14.71 6.75
C ARG A 308 10.70 -13.41 6.05
N THR A 309 11.56 -12.64 6.69
CA THR A 309 12.09 -11.39 6.18
C THR A 309 13.57 -11.29 6.49
N GLU A 310 14.29 -10.49 5.73
CA GLU A 310 15.63 -10.03 6.08
C GLU A 310 15.62 -8.54 6.41
N ALA A 311 16.52 -8.15 7.31
CA ALA A 311 16.80 -6.75 7.61
C ALA A 311 17.86 -6.24 6.64
N ILE A 312 17.52 -5.20 5.88
CA ILE A 312 18.46 -4.43 5.07
C ILE A 312 19.07 -3.37 5.97
N ASN A 313 20.40 -3.39 6.08
CA ASN A 313 21.20 -2.58 6.99
C ASN A 313 20.91 -2.84 8.49
N THR A 314 21.49 -3.92 9.03
CA THR A 314 21.35 -4.37 10.43
C THR A 314 21.92 -3.41 11.48
N GLY A 315 22.59 -2.32 11.08
CA GLY A 315 23.15 -1.31 12.00
C GLY A 315 22.20 -0.20 12.42
N ALA A 316 20.98 -0.15 11.87
CA ALA A 316 20.01 0.92 12.14
C ALA A 316 19.09 0.60 13.33
N VAL A 317 18.66 1.64 14.06
CA VAL A 317 17.68 1.54 15.18
C VAL A 317 16.35 0.94 14.72
N SER A 318 15.99 1.11 13.46
CA SER A 318 14.91 0.34 12.84
C SER A 318 15.31 -0.07 11.44
N PRO A 319 15.54 -1.37 11.22
CA PRO A 319 15.92 -1.85 9.91
C PRO A 319 14.76 -1.68 8.94
N LEU A 320 15.11 -1.50 7.68
CA LEU A 320 14.18 -1.72 6.59
C LEU A 320 14.07 -3.22 6.39
N VAL A 321 12.87 -3.78 6.48
CA VAL A 321 12.65 -5.22 6.35
C VAL A 321 12.09 -5.57 4.98
N ALA A 322 12.63 -6.63 4.38
CA ALA A 322 12.24 -7.14 3.08
C ALA A 322 11.77 -8.60 3.19
N PRO A 323 10.69 -9.01 2.50
CA PRO A 323 10.32 -10.42 2.42
C PRO A 323 11.44 -11.31 1.88
N LEU A 324 11.53 -12.54 2.38
CA LEU A 324 12.27 -13.61 1.74
C LEU A 324 11.37 -14.32 0.72
N LEU A 325 11.96 -14.78 -0.40
CA LEU A 325 11.29 -15.64 -1.39
C LEU A 325 11.03 -17.04 -0.83
#